data_AF-A0A0J7NI49-F1
#
_entry.id   AF-A0A0J7NI49-F1
#
_cell.length_a   1.000
_cell.length_b   1.000
_cell.length_c   1.000
_cell.angle_alpha   90.00
_cell.angle_beta   90.00
_cell.angle_gamma   90.00
#
_symmetry.space_group_name_H-M   'P 1'
#
loop_
_entity.id
_entity.type
_entity.pdbx_description
1 polymer ?
#
loop_
_entity_poly.entity_id
_entity_poly.type
_entity_poly.pdbx_seq_one_letter_code
_entity_poly.pdbx_strand_id
1 'polypeptide(L)'
;MLDADVFLTNSSTLHDLVLKEQTVVAPLLRSDGMYSNFWAGMTAEYYYVRTDLYEPILFREKTGCHNVPMVHSAVLVDLRRFDSDRLTYKAEKLIAYNGPEDDIITFAVGANKSDVPLFVCNDEIYGFVMVPLENEETITEDMQRLTNTKVEILAFNDYLPLSDDLKEFVMYPEKDTLGLDQIYMINLIRRPERRKRMHRLFDELGIRAEIINAVDGSLDRYVFNPAISF
;
A
#
# COMPACT_ATOMS: atom_id res chain seq x y z
N MET A 1 -17.08 -0.22 -0.38
CA MET A 1 -16.58 1.06 -0.93
C MET A 1 -15.12 0.88 -1.28
N LEU A 2 -14.68 1.41 -2.41
CA LEU A 2 -13.31 1.37 -2.86
C LEU A 2 -13.00 2.68 -3.59
N ASP A 3 -12.03 3.42 -3.09
CA ASP A 3 -11.56 4.67 -3.70
C ASP A 3 -10.65 4.36 -4.90
N ALA A 4 -10.56 5.30 -5.82
CA ALA A 4 -9.88 5.10 -7.11
C ALA A 4 -8.34 5.04 -7.00
N ASP A 5 -7.79 5.50 -5.88
CA ASP A 5 -6.37 5.55 -5.55
C ASP A 5 -5.88 4.31 -4.77
N VAL A 6 -6.74 3.29 -4.65
CA VAL A 6 -6.42 2.02 -3.99
C VAL A 6 -5.91 0.98 -4.97
N PHE A 7 -4.79 0.36 -4.61
CA PHE A 7 -4.16 -0.76 -5.32
C PHE A 7 -4.32 -2.06 -4.53
N LEU A 8 -5.44 -2.76 -4.71
CA LEU A 8 -5.61 -4.11 -4.17
C LEU A 8 -4.75 -5.09 -4.96
N THR A 9 -3.72 -5.63 -4.29
CA THR A 9 -2.79 -6.58 -4.93
C THR A 9 -3.08 -8.02 -4.56
N ASN A 10 -3.80 -8.25 -3.46
CA ASN A 10 -4.30 -9.56 -3.09
C ASN A 10 -5.69 -9.81 -3.70
N SER A 11 -5.77 -10.74 -4.65
CA SER A 11 -7.04 -11.13 -5.30
C SER A 11 -8.05 -11.78 -4.36
N SER A 12 -7.62 -12.31 -3.21
CA SER A 12 -8.49 -12.89 -2.19
C SER A 12 -9.11 -11.85 -1.24
N THR A 13 -8.72 -10.57 -1.33
CA THR A 13 -9.12 -9.52 -0.37
C THR A 13 -10.60 -9.55 -0.02
N LEU A 14 -11.50 -9.54 -1.01
CA LEU A 14 -12.94 -9.55 -0.75
C LEU A 14 -13.39 -10.80 0.02
N HIS A 15 -12.89 -11.97 -0.37
CA HIS A 15 -13.20 -13.23 0.28
C HIS A 15 -12.70 -13.24 1.74
N ASP A 16 -11.45 -12.83 1.94
CA ASP A 16 -10.81 -12.79 3.25
C ASP A 16 -11.53 -11.84 4.21
N LEU A 17 -11.97 -10.67 3.71
CA LEU A 17 -12.75 -9.69 4.48
C LEU A 17 -14.15 -10.19 4.83
N VAL A 18 -14.84 -10.89 3.91
CA VAL A 18 -16.15 -11.50 4.19
C VAL A 18 -16.03 -12.54 5.31
N LEU A 19 -14.95 -13.34 5.33
CA LEU A 19 -14.69 -14.33 6.37
C LEU A 19 -14.39 -13.73 7.74
N LYS A 20 -14.14 -12.42 7.86
CA LYS A 20 -13.95 -11.77 9.17
C LYS A 20 -15.23 -11.61 9.97
N GLU A 21 -16.39 -11.72 9.30
CA GLU A 21 -17.71 -11.62 9.92
C GLU A 21 -17.86 -10.36 10.80
N GLN A 22 -17.41 -9.20 10.28
CA GLN A 22 -17.57 -7.90 10.94
C GLN A 22 -18.63 -7.06 10.21
N THR A 23 -19.29 -6.16 10.93
CA THR A 23 -20.22 -5.20 10.30
C THR A 23 -19.46 -4.26 9.38
N VAL A 24 -18.31 -3.74 9.84
CA VAL A 24 -17.40 -2.89 9.05
C VAL A 24 -15.98 -3.40 9.17
N VAL A 25 -15.34 -3.66 8.04
CA VAL A 25 -13.94 -4.12 8.00
C VAL A 25 -13.21 -3.53 6.79
N ALA A 26 -11.98 -3.12 7.01
CA ALA A 26 -11.06 -2.62 5.99
C ALA A 26 -9.82 -3.52 5.91
N PRO A 27 -9.29 -3.78 4.71
CA PRO A 27 -7.94 -4.29 4.58
C PRO A 27 -6.95 -3.16 4.92
N LEU A 28 -5.85 -3.48 5.61
CA LEU A 28 -4.75 -2.53 5.75
C LEU A 28 -4.14 -2.26 4.37
N LEU A 29 -4.20 -1.00 3.96
CA LEU A 29 -3.54 -0.47 2.78
C LEU A 29 -2.33 0.35 3.21
N ARG A 30 -1.15 -0.04 2.72
CA ARG A 30 0.10 0.67 3.00
C ARG A 30 0.35 1.74 1.95
N SER A 31 1.02 2.80 2.34
CA SER A 31 1.59 3.79 1.41
C SER A 31 3.10 3.79 1.51
N ASP A 32 3.74 4.61 0.68
CA ASP A 32 5.09 5.10 0.97
C ASP A 32 5.12 5.79 2.34
N GLY A 33 6.13 5.46 3.15
CA GLY A 33 6.31 5.97 4.50
C GLY A 33 5.26 5.50 5.52
N MET A 34 4.73 6.45 6.30
CA MET A 34 3.88 6.19 7.47
C MET A 34 2.39 6.36 7.21
N TYR A 35 1.97 6.69 5.98
CA TYR A 35 0.55 6.87 5.66
C TYR A 35 -0.13 5.52 5.40
N SER A 36 -1.40 5.40 5.81
CA SER A 36 -2.23 4.23 5.57
C SER A 36 -3.70 4.57 5.77
N ASN A 37 -4.58 3.62 5.43
CA ASN A 37 -6.03 3.83 5.39
C ASN A 37 -6.78 3.70 6.73
N PHE A 38 -6.11 3.95 7.85
CA PHE A 38 -6.71 3.87 9.19
C PHE A 38 -6.08 4.85 10.16
N TRP A 39 -6.81 5.20 11.23
CA TRP A 39 -6.27 5.94 12.37
C TRP A 39 -6.29 5.08 13.63
N ALA A 40 -5.20 5.07 14.40
CA ALA A 40 -5.12 4.34 15.66
C ALA A 40 -5.60 5.17 16.88
N GLY A 41 -5.96 6.43 16.66
CA GLY A 41 -6.40 7.37 17.70
C GLY A 41 -7.08 8.57 17.07
N MET A 42 -7.90 9.24 17.87
CA MET A 42 -8.65 10.42 17.43
C MET A 42 -8.81 11.41 18.61
N THR A 43 -8.73 12.71 18.34
CA THR A 43 -8.93 13.76 19.36
C THR A 43 -10.41 13.91 19.75
N ALA A 44 -10.69 14.72 20.78
CA ALA A 44 -12.06 15.10 21.13
C ALA A 44 -12.75 15.88 20.00
N GLU A 45 -11.97 16.56 19.16
CA GLU A 45 -12.41 17.28 17.96
C GLU A 45 -12.42 16.40 16.70
N TYR A 46 -12.28 15.07 16.85
CA TYR A 46 -12.38 14.07 15.78
C TYR A 46 -11.23 14.04 14.77
N TYR A 47 -10.07 14.62 15.09
CA TYR A 47 -8.90 14.60 14.20
C TYR A 47 -7.92 13.49 14.55
N TYR A 48 -7.06 13.13 13.59
CA TYR A 48 -6.04 12.11 13.73
C TYR A 48 -5.16 12.30 14.98
N VAL A 49 -4.91 11.21 15.70
CA VAL A 49 -3.88 11.12 16.73
C VAL A 49 -3.02 9.89 16.49
N ARG A 50 -1.71 10.09 16.43
CA ARG A 50 -0.75 8.98 16.43
C ARG A 50 -0.67 8.37 17.83
N THR A 51 -0.90 7.07 17.93
CA THR A 51 -0.81 6.30 19.19
C THR A 51 0.24 5.20 19.05
N ASP A 52 0.68 4.64 20.17
CA ASP A 52 1.64 3.52 20.21
C ASP A 52 1.11 2.24 19.53
N LEU A 53 -0.18 2.20 19.20
CA LEU A 53 -0.79 1.09 18.45
C LEU A 53 -0.56 1.21 16.94
N TYR A 54 -0.24 2.39 16.42
CA TYR A 54 -0.19 2.64 14.98
C TYR A 54 0.90 1.84 14.27
N GLU A 55 2.14 1.97 14.73
CA GLU A 55 3.31 1.33 14.12
C GLU A 55 3.25 -0.20 14.16
N PRO A 56 2.90 -0.84 15.31
CA PRO A 56 2.76 -2.29 15.36
C PRO A 56 1.70 -2.85 14.39
N ILE A 57 0.64 -2.09 14.13
CA ILE A 57 -0.39 -2.46 13.14
C ILE A 57 0.16 -2.23 11.72
N LEU A 58 0.70 -1.05 11.42
CA LEU A 58 1.19 -0.69 10.09
C LEU A 58 2.28 -1.65 9.59
N PHE A 59 3.28 -1.93 10.44
CA PHE A 59 4.41 -2.78 10.12
C PHE A 59 4.16 -4.27 10.36
N ARG A 60 2.92 -4.63 10.72
CA ARG A 60 2.48 -6.02 10.96
C ARG A 60 3.31 -6.72 12.05
N GLU A 61 3.82 -5.97 13.03
CA GLU A 61 4.42 -6.55 14.25
C GLU A 61 3.34 -7.23 15.11
N LYS A 62 2.11 -6.70 15.05
CA LYS A 62 0.91 -7.33 15.61
C LYS A 62 -0.09 -7.60 14.48
N THR A 63 -0.13 -8.84 14.01
CA THR A 63 -1.05 -9.27 12.95
C THR A 63 -2.45 -9.60 13.50
N GLY A 64 -3.48 -9.37 12.69
CA GLY A 64 -4.88 -9.66 13.01
C GLY A 64 -5.82 -8.56 12.53
N CYS A 65 -7.05 -8.55 13.07
CA CYS A 65 -8.00 -7.46 12.88
C CYS A 65 -8.06 -6.61 14.14
N HIS A 66 -7.90 -5.30 13.99
CA HIS A 66 -7.77 -4.36 15.10
C HIS A 66 -8.95 -3.40 15.08
N ASN A 67 -9.61 -3.25 16.23
CA ASN A 67 -10.65 -2.23 16.40
C ASN A 67 -9.97 -0.86 16.45
N VAL A 68 -10.34 0.03 15.55
CA VAL A 68 -9.73 1.35 15.35
C VAL A 68 -10.81 2.42 15.23
N PRO A 69 -10.54 3.67 15.63
CA PRO A 69 -11.54 4.74 15.56
C PRO A 69 -11.93 5.13 14.13
N MET A 70 -11.11 4.87 13.12
CA MET A 70 -11.40 5.25 11.73
C MET A 70 -10.73 4.31 10.73
N VAL A 71 -11.46 3.98 9.67
CA VAL A 71 -10.97 3.31 8.45
C VAL A 71 -11.52 4.03 7.21
N HIS A 72 -10.74 4.08 6.13
CA HIS A 72 -11.14 4.72 4.87
C HIS A 72 -10.57 3.99 3.64
N SER A 73 -10.84 4.55 2.45
CA SER A 73 -10.38 4.14 1.11
C SER A 73 -10.79 2.75 0.60
N ALA A 74 -10.78 1.71 1.44
CA ALA A 74 -11.33 0.40 1.11
C ALA A 74 -12.07 -0.14 2.32
N VAL A 75 -13.39 -0.23 2.22
CA VAL A 75 -14.24 -0.63 3.34
C VAL A 75 -15.30 -1.61 2.87
N LEU A 76 -15.35 -2.78 3.49
CA LEU A 76 -16.44 -3.74 3.37
C LEU A 76 -17.46 -3.49 4.48
N VAL A 77 -18.73 -3.36 4.11
CA VAL A 77 -19.85 -3.23 5.04
C VAL A 77 -20.81 -4.39 4.83
N ASP A 78 -21.13 -5.13 5.88
CA ASP A 78 -22.12 -6.21 5.83
C ASP A 78 -23.55 -5.66 5.96
N LEU A 79 -24.18 -5.42 4.81
CA LEU A 79 -25.54 -4.88 4.72
C LEU A 79 -26.63 -5.83 5.22
N ARG A 80 -26.30 -7.07 5.59
CA ARG A 80 -27.26 -8.02 6.18
C ARG A 80 -27.51 -7.74 7.65
N ARG A 81 -26.67 -6.91 8.28
CA ARG A 81 -26.76 -6.57 9.69
C ARG A 81 -27.57 -5.28 9.87
N PHE A 82 -28.50 -5.29 10.82
CA PHE A 82 -29.43 -4.18 11.03
C PHE A 82 -28.74 -2.86 11.44
N ASP A 83 -27.56 -2.95 12.05
CA ASP A 83 -26.75 -1.81 12.48
C ASP A 83 -26.10 -1.08 11.31
N SER A 84 -25.90 -1.76 10.16
CA SER A 84 -25.35 -1.16 8.94
C SER A 84 -26.24 -0.07 8.33
N ASP A 85 -27.56 -0.13 8.54
CA ASP A 85 -28.53 0.90 8.09
C ASP A 85 -28.28 2.27 8.77
N ARG A 86 -27.53 2.28 9.88
CA ARG A 86 -27.21 3.49 10.64
C ARG A 86 -25.93 4.18 10.15
N LEU A 87 -25.18 3.54 9.25
CA LEU A 87 -23.93 4.06 8.71
C LEU A 87 -24.19 5.10 7.62
N THR A 88 -23.44 6.20 7.64
CA THR A 88 -23.62 7.31 6.68
C THR A 88 -22.36 8.13 6.55
N TYR A 89 -22.06 8.57 5.32
CA TYR A 89 -21.03 9.57 5.02
C TYR A 89 -21.56 11.01 5.08
N LYS A 90 -22.85 11.18 5.37
CA LYS A 90 -23.56 12.46 5.35
C LYS A 90 -23.79 13.00 6.76
N ALA A 91 -23.18 14.13 7.08
CA ALA A 91 -23.23 14.75 8.40
C ALA A 91 -24.66 15.15 8.79
N GLU A 92 -25.45 15.60 7.82
CA GLU A 92 -26.85 16.02 8.01
C GLU A 92 -27.78 14.87 8.43
N LYS A 93 -27.36 13.61 8.25
CA LYS A 93 -28.10 12.43 8.70
C LYS A 93 -27.78 12.03 10.14
N LEU A 94 -26.74 12.61 10.76
CA LEU A 94 -26.32 12.28 12.11
C LEU A 94 -26.97 13.20 13.14
N ILE A 95 -27.53 12.62 14.20
CA ILE A 95 -28.12 13.38 15.30
C ILE A 95 -27.01 14.07 16.09
N ALA A 96 -27.12 15.39 16.26
CA ALA A 96 -26.18 16.22 17.03
C ALA A 96 -24.71 16.02 16.60
N TYR A 97 -24.45 15.99 15.28
CA TYR A 97 -23.08 16.00 14.76
C TYR A 97 -22.46 17.39 14.96
N ASN A 98 -21.28 17.40 15.57
CA ASN A 98 -20.48 18.59 15.86
C ASN A 98 -19.04 18.45 15.37
N GLY A 99 -18.78 17.47 14.50
CA GLY A 99 -17.48 17.28 13.87
C GLY A 99 -17.30 18.14 12.61
N PRO A 100 -16.13 18.06 11.96
CA PRO A 100 -15.85 18.77 10.72
C PRO A 100 -16.69 18.26 9.54
N GLU A 101 -16.79 19.07 8.48
CA GLU A 101 -17.40 18.67 7.21
C GLU A 101 -16.40 17.84 6.41
N ASP A 102 -16.28 16.58 6.81
CA ASP A 102 -15.36 15.59 6.27
C ASP A 102 -16.09 14.23 6.30
N ASP A 103 -16.14 13.54 5.17
CA ASP A 103 -16.95 12.35 4.99
C ASP A 103 -16.38 11.11 5.69
N ILE A 104 -15.05 10.95 5.74
CA ILE A 104 -14.39 9.84 6.44
C ILE A 104 -14.55 9.99 7.96
N ILE A 105 -14.43 11.22 8.49
CA ILE A 105 -14.70 11.52 9.90
C ILE A 105 -16.18 11.34 10.19
N THR A 106 -17.07 11.81 9.31
CA THR A 106 -18.52 11.63 9.46
C THR A 106 -18.89 10.16 9.55
N PHE A 107 -18.34 9.33 8.67
CA PHE A 107 -18.56 7.88 8.69
C PHE A 107 -18.10 7.25 10.00
N ALA A 108 -16.90 7.58 10.46
CA ALA A 108 -16.34 7.06 11.69
C ALA A 108 -17.15 7.45 12.93
N VAL A 109 -17.51 8.73 13.03
CA VAL A 109 -18.35 9.25 14.12
C VAL A 109 -19.75 8.63 14.07
N GLY A 110 -20.32 8.46 12.87
CA GLY A 110 -21.62 7.82 12.67
C GLY A 110 -21.63 6.36 13.11
N ALA A 111 -20.58 5.61 12.78
CA ALA A 111 -20.38 4.23 13.22
C ALA A 111 -20.27 4.14 14.75
N ASN A 112 -19.42 4.97 15.36
CA ASN A 112 -19.22 5.00 16.80
C ASN A 112 -20.51 5.40 17.56
N LYS A 113 -21.25 6.41 17.10
CA LYS A 113 -22.57 6.80 17.65
C LYS A 113 -23.64 5.71 17.51
N SER A 114 -23.41 4.74 16.62
CA SER A 114 -24.31 3.63 16.35
C SER A 114 -23.86 2.33 17.00
N ASP A 115 -22.82 2.37 17.83
CA ASP A 115 -22.17 1.21 18.45
C ASP A 115 -21.65 0.19 17.43
N VAL A 116 -21.30 0.65 16.22
CA VAL A 116 -20.72 -0.16 15.16
C VAL A 116 -19.19 -0.05 15.19
N PRO A 117 -18.47 -1.10 15.60
CA PRO A 117 -17.01 -1.08 15.61
C PRO A 117 -16.44 -1.09 14.19
N LEU A 118 -15.30 -0.42 14.01
CA LEU A 118 -14.56 -0.39 12.76
C LEU A 118 -13.28 -1.22 12.92
N PHE A 119 -13.04 -2.12 11.98
CA PHE A 119 -11.85 -2.99 12.03
C PHE A 119 -10.94 -2.75 10.83
N VAL A 120 -9.63 -2.69 11.09
CA VAL A 120 -8.60 -2.81 10.05
C VAL A 120 -7.88 -4.15 10.21
N CYS A 121 -7.76 -4.93 9.14
CA CYS A 121 -7.11 -6.24 9.15
C CYS A 121 -5.78 -6.19 8.43
N ASN A 122 -4.71 -6.67 9.08
CA ASN A 122 -3.34 -6.67 8.56
C ASN A 122 -2.71 -8.09 8.56
N ASP A 123 -3.55 -9.12 8.60
CA ASP A 123 -3.12 -10.52 8.58
C ASP A 123 -2.52 -10.93 7.23
N GLU A 124 -2.96 -10.32 6.13
CA GLU A 124 -2.38 -10.47 4.80
C GLU A 124 -1.83 -9.15 4.26
N ILE A 125 -1.06 -9.21 3.17
CA ILE A 125 -0.66 -8.03 2.40
C ILE A 125 -1.76 -7.76 1.37
N TYR A 126 -2.77 -6.99 1.77
CA TYR A 126 -3.95 -6.77 0.95
C TYR A 126 -3.71 -5.82 -0.22
N GLY A 127 -3.04 -4.69 0.02
CA GLY A 127 -2.87 -3.67 -0.99
C GLY A 127 -2.21 -2.40 -0.48
N PHE A 128 -2.28 -1.39 -1.33
CA PHE A 128 -1.62 -0.11 -1.15
C PHE A 128 -2.56 1.03 -1.48
N VAL A 129 -2.25 2.23 -1.01
CA VAL A 129 -3.00 3.46 -1.28
C VAL A 129 -2.01 4.60 -1.48
N MET A 130 -2.36 5.56 -2.34
CA MET A 130 -1.55 6.76 -2.52
C MET A 130 -1.77 7.75 -1.36
N VAL A 131 -0.76 8.59 -1.10
CA VAL A 131 -0.92 9.73 -0.18
C VAL A 131 -1.72 10.82 -0.91
N PRO A 132 -2.83 11.33 -0.33
CA PRO A 132 -3.61 12.43 -0.92
C PRO A 132 -2.79 13.70 -1.07
N LEU A 133 -2.95 14.41 -2.20
CA LEU A 133 -2.30 15.69 -2.45
C LEU A 133 -2.76 16.76 -1.46
N GLU A 134 -1.84 17.64 -1.09
CA GLU A 134 -2.11 18.91 -0.45
C GLU A 134 -2.54 19.95 -1.50
N ASN A 135 -3.22 21.02 -1.07
CA ASN A 135 -3.86 21.99 -1.96
C ASN A 135 -2.91 22.70 -2.94
N GLU A 136 -1.62 22.78 -2.61
CA GLU A 136 -0.60 23.47 -3.41
C GLU A 136 0.15 22.50 -4.34
N GLU A 137 -0.06 21.20 -4.19
CA GLU A 137 0.61 20.18 -4.99
C GLU A 137 -0.08 19.98 -6.35
N THR A 138 0.72 19.51 -7.29
CA THR A 138 0.43 19.39 -8.71
C THR A 138 0.37 17.93 -9.12
N ILE A 139 -0.12 17.69 -10.34
CA ILE A 139 -0.10 16.36 -10.97
C ILE A 139 1.32 15.77 -11.02
N THR A 140 2.37 16.61 -11.09
CA THR A 140 3.75 16.13 -11.08
C THR A 140 4.11 15.46 -9.76
N GLU A 141 3.72 16.06 -8.62
CA GLU A 141 3.92 15.44 -7.30
C GLU A 141 3.08 14.17 -7.15
N ASP A 142 1.87 14.15 -7.70
CA ASP A 142 1.01 12.95 -7.71
C ASP A 142 1.64 11.80 -8.50
N MET A 143 2.21 12.09 -9.67
CA MET A 143 2.94 11.12 -10.48
C MET A 143 4.18 10.58 -9.74
N GLN A 144 4.85 11.42 -8.93
CA GLN A 144 5.96 10.96 -8.09
C GLN A 144 5.46 10.01 -7.00
N ARG A 145 4.33 10.32 -6.35
CA ARG A 145 3.70 9.45 -5.33
C ARG A 145 3.23 8.13 -5.92
N LEU A 146 2.68 8.17 -7.13
CA LEU A 146 2.33 6.96 -7.87
C LEU A 146 3.58 6.10 -8.13
N THR A 147 4.68 6.72 -8.56
CA THR A 147 5.96 6.03 -8.77
C THR A 147 6.45 5.36 -7.48
N ASN A 148 6.45 6.09 -6.36
CA ASN A 148 6.85 5.54 -5.05
C ASN A 148 5.94 4.37 -4.64
N THR A 149 4.61 4.51 -4.83
CA THR A 149 3.63 3.46 -4.51
C THR A 149 3.87 2.21 -5.35
N LYS A 150 4.14 2.36 -6.65
CA LYS A 150 4.48 1.24 -7.54
C LYS A 150 5.76 0.52 -7.10
N VAL A 151 6.78 1.28 -6.68
CA VAL A 151 8.03 0.71 -6.14
C VAL A 151 7.78 -0.07 -4.86
N GLU A 152 6.95 0.46 -3.95
CA GLU A 152 6.56 -0.24 -2.72
C GLU A 152 5.78 -1.52 -3.04
N ILE A 153 4.84 -1.48 -4.00
CA ILE A 153 4.13 -2.69 -4.46
C ILE A 153 5.12 -3.74 -4.99
N LEU A 154 6.11 -3.32 -5.79
CA LEU A 154 7.13 -4.22 -6.35
C LEU A 154 8.03 -4.85 -5.27
N ALA A 155 8.09 -4.30 -4.06
CA ALA A 155 8.80 -4.93 -2.95
C ALA A 155 8.09 -6.21 -2.46
N PHE A 156 6.76 -6.27 -2.57
CA PHE A 156 5.94 -7.39 -2.09
C PHE A 156 5.41 -8.29 -3.20
N ASN A 157 5.16 -7.73 -4.38
CA ASN A 157 4.62 -8.43 -5.53
C ASN A 157 5.59 -8.30 -6.70
N ASP A 158 5.70 -9.33 -7.54
CA ASP A 158 6.56 -9.22 -8.70
C ASP A 158 5.93 -8.35 -9.80
N TYR A 159 4.61 -8.18 -9.82
CA TYR A 159 3.87 -7.62 -10.95
C TYR A 159 2.79 -6.62 -10.51
N LEU A 160 2.65 -5.54 -11.30
CA LEU A 160 1.53 -4.62 -11.25
C LEU A 160 0.59 -4.97 -12.41
N PRO A 161 -0.65 -5.45 -12.16
CA PRO A 161 -1.59 -5.72 -13.23
C PRO A 161 -1.95 -4.43 -13.96
N LEU A 162 -1.64 -4.40 -15.25
CA LEU A 162 -2.10 -3.36 -16.17
C LEU A 162 -3.30 -3.88 -16.94
N SER A 163 -4.36 -3.08 -17.02
CA SER A 163 -5.45 -3.34 -17.95
C SER A 163 -4.94 -3.30 -19.39
N ASP A 164 -5.31 -4.30 -20.19
CA ASP A 164 -4.96 -4.35 -21.60
C ASP A 164 -5.49 -3.14 -22.37
N ASP A 165 -6.62 -2.59 -21.95
CA ASP A 165 -7.24 -1.41 -22.55
C ASP A 165 -6.57 -0.10 -22.11
N LEU A 166 -5.87 -0.09 -20.96
CA LEU A 166 -5.27 1.13 -20.41
C LEU A 166 -3.76 1.17 -20.51
N LYS A 167 -3.10 0.06 -20.86
CA LYS A 167 -1.63 -0.04 -20.91
C LYS A 167 -0.99 0.96 -21.87
N GLU A 168 -1.70 1.38 -22.91
CA GLU A 168 -1.20 2.37 -23.88
C GLU A 168 -1.08 3.78 -23.29
N PHE A 169 -1.85 4.10 -22.25
CA PHE A 169 -1.80 5.40 -21.57
C PHE A 169 -0.72 5.44 -20.48
N VAL A 170 -0.07 4.32 -20.18
CA VAL A 170 0.98 4.28 -19.17
C VAL A 170 2.28 4.82 -19.74
N MET A 171 2.76 5.88 -19.12
CA MET A 171 4.04 6.51 -19.44
C MET A 171 5.10 6.07 -18.44
N TYR A 172 6.28 5.79 -18.96
CA TYR A 172 7.49 5.53 -18.17
C TYR A 172 8.45 6.71 -18.34
N PRO A 173 9.20 7.09 -17.28
CA PRO A 173 10.22 8.11 -17.39
C PRO A 173 11.34 7.69 -18.37
N GLU A 174 11.99 8.68 -18.99
CA GLU A 174 13.17 8.41 -19.80
C GLU A 174 14.29 7.82 -18.95
N LYS A 175 14.97 6.81 -19.49
CA LYS A 175 16.03 6.12 -18.76
C LYS A 175 17.36 6.87 -18.81
N ASP A 176 17.88 7.24 -17.66
CA ASP A 176 19.19 7.89 -17.52
C ASP A 176 20.10 7.20 -16.50
N THR A 177 21.28 7.76 -16.26
CA THR A 177 22.23 7.24 -15.26
C THR A 177 22.22 8.05 -13.96
N LEU A 178 21.19 8.87 -13.71
CA LEU A 178 21.06 9.73 -12.54
C LEU A 178 22.32 10.60 -12.29
N GLY A 179 22.98 11.03 -13.36
CA GLY A 179 24.23 11.81 -13.31
C GLY A 179 25.51 11.00 -13.11
N LEU A 180 25.44 9.67 -13.08
CA LEU A 180 26.60 8.77 -13.01
C LEU A 180 27.13 8.41 -14.41
N ASP A 181 28.38 7.93 -14.50
CA ASP A 181 28.94 7.42 -15.76
C ASP A 181 28.23 6.14 -16.22
N GLN A 182 28.03 5.21 -15.28
CA GLN A 182 27.34 3.93 -15.50
C GLN A 182 26.69 3.43 -14.21
N ILE A 183 25.57 2.72 -14.37
CA ILE A 183 24.90 1.98 -13.29
C ILE A 183 24.94 0.51 -13.65
N TYR A 184 25.37 -0.34 -12.71
CA TYR A 184 25.42 -1.78 -12.90
C TYR A 184 24.47 -2.50 -11.95
N MET A 185 23.69 -3.43 -12.49
CA MET A 185 22.89 -4.38 -11.73
C MET A 185 23.57 -5.73 -11.76
N ILE A 186 24.16 -6.11 -10.63
CA ILE A 186 24.84 -7.39 -10.46
C ILE A 186 23.87 -8.35 -9.77
N ASN A 187 23.48 -9.43 -10.45
CA ASN A 187 22.55 -10.40 -9.88
C ASN A 187 22.86 -11.84 -10.35
N LEU A 188 22.55 -12.80 -9.48
CA LEU A 188 22.74 -14.22 -9.75
C LEU A 188 21.71 -14.71 -10.79
N ILE A 189 22.17 -15.43 -11.81
CA ILE A 189 21.30 -15.99 -12.86
C ILE A 189 20.20 -16.88 -12.27
N ARG A 190 20.52 -17.64 -11.20
CA ARG A 190 19.57 -18.56 -10.54
C ARG A 190 18.42 -17.89 -9.79
N ARG A 191 18.35 -16.55 -9.72
CA ARG A 191 17.28 -15.80 -9.03
C ARG A 191 16.45 -14.97 -10.03
N PRO A 192 15.70 -15.61 -10.95
CA PRO A 192 15.02 -14.93 -12.05
C PRO A 192 13.96 -13.93 -11.58
N GLU A 193 13.21 -14.22 -10.52
CA GLU A 193 12.16 -13.32 -10.03
C GLU A 193 12.73 -12.00 -9.52
N ARG A 194 13.79 -12.04 -8.71
CA ARG A 194 14.50 -10.82 -8.27
C ARG A 194 15.04 -10.03 -9.46
N ARG A 195 15.51 -10.71 -10.51
CA ARG A 195 16.00 -10.04 -11.72
C ARG A 195 14.86 -9.33 -12.45
N LYS A 196 13.73 -10.01 -12.69
CA LYS A 196 12.53 -9.40 -13.32
C LYS A 196 12.01 -8.20 -12.52
N ARG A 197 11.95 -8.33 -11.18
CA ARG A 197 11.55 -7.25 -10.29
C ARG A 197 12.46 -6.03 -10.40
N MET A 198 13.79 -6.24 -10.41
CA MET A 198 14.75 -5.15 -10.60
C MET A 198 14.62 -4.47 -11.98
N HIS A 199 14.35 -5.23 -13.04
CA HIS A 199 14.06 -4.64 -14.35
C HIS A 199 12.84 -3.71 -14.29
N ARG A 200 11.74 -4.19 -13.69
CA ARG A 200 10.52 -3.40 -13.51
C ARG A 200 10.77 -2.14 -12.68
N LEU A 201 11.55 -2.25 -11.60
CA LEU A 201 11.96 -1.08 -10.81
C LEU A 201 12.73 -0.06 -11.64
N PHE A 202 13.65 -0.50 -12.51
CA PHE A 202 14.37 0.40 -13.40
C PHE A 202 13.48 1.03 -14.48
N ASP A 203 12.44 0.33 -14.94
CA ASP A 203 11.45 0.89 -15.85
C ASP A 203 10.63 1.98 -15.16
N GLU A 204 10.10 1.71 -13.96
CA GLU A 204 9.30 2.68 -13.18
C GLU A 204 10.13 3.89 -12.72
N LEU A 205 11.41 3.70 -12.38
CA LEU A 205 12.30 4.77 -11.89
C LEU A 205 13.06 5.51 -13.00
N GLY A 206 13.02 5.05 -14.25
CA GLY A 206 13.78 5.66 -15.34
C GLY A 206 15.29 5.44 -15.19
N ILE A 207 15.71 4.27 -14.70
CA ILE A 207 17.13 3.95 -14.48
C ILE A 207 17.66 3.14 -15.66
N ARG A 208 18.72 3.64 -16.29
CA ARG A 208 19.53 2.92 -17.29
C ARG A 208 20.65 2.19 -16.58
N ALA A 209 20.48 0.88 -16.38
CA ALA A 209 21.48 0.01 -15.78
C ALA A 209 21.93 -1.10 -16.75
N GLU A 210 23.23 -1.38 -16.77
CA GLU A 210 23.81 -2.56 -17.42
C GLU A 210 23.73 -3.76 -16.47
N ILE A 211 23.38 -4.94 -16.99
CA ILE A 211 23.22 -6.14 -16.16
C ILE A 211 24.41 -7.05 -16.29
N ILE A 212 25.06 -7.28 -15.15
CA ILE A 212 26.20 -8.18 -15.03
C ILE A 212 25.73 -9.46 -14.32
N ASN A 213 25.99 -10.60 -14.97
CA ASN A 213 25.71 -11.90 -14.38
C ASN A 213 26.71 -12.18 -13.25
N ALA A 214 26.20 -12.32 -12.03
CA ALA A 214 27.01 -12.77 -10.90
C ALA A 214 27.22 -14.29 -10.94
N VAL A 215 28.43 -14.73 -10.60
CA VAL A 215 28.79 -16.14 -10.41
C VAL A 215 28.69 -16.48 -8.92
N ASP A 216 28.22 -17.69 -8.59
CA ASP A 216 28.11 -18.15 -7.22
C ASP A 216 29.43 -18.76 -6.75
N GLY A 217 30.13 -18.10 -5.82
CA GLY A 217 31.38 -18.59 -5.25
C GLY A 217 31.27 -19.92 -4.47
N SER A 218 30.07 -20.44 -4.23
CA SER A 218 29.88 -21.79 -3.66
C SER A 218 30.09 -22.92 -4.66
N LEU A 219 30.03 -22.64 -5.97
CA LEU A 219 30.32 -23.62 -7.04
C LEU A 219 31.83 -23.72 -7.35
N ASP A 220 32.63 -22.71 -7.00
CA ASP A 220 34.05 -22.61 -7.36
C ASP A 220 35.03 -23.22 -6.34
N ARG A 221 34.55 -23.94 -5.32
CA ARG A 221 35.45 -24.63 -4.37
C ARG A 221 36.24 -25.81 -4.97
N TYR A 222 36.03 -26.16 -6.24
CA TYR A 222 36.69 -27.29 -6.89
C TYR A 222 37.74 -26.92 -7.95
N VAL A 223 38.02 -25.64 -8.19
CA VAL A 223 39.04 -25.26 -9.20
C VAL A 223 39.88 -24.07 -8.72
N PHE A 224 40.55 -24.20 -7.58
CA PHE A 224 41.76 -23.42 -7.31
C PHE A 224 42.97 -24.35 -7.41
N ASN A 225 43.59 -24.35 -8.60
CA ASN A 225 44.93 -24.87 -8.78
C ASN A 225 45.92 -23.75 -8.40
N PRO A 226 46.70 -23.87 -7.32
CA PRO A 226 47.59 -22.81 -6.87
C PRO A 226 48.88 -22.88 -7.69
N ALA A 227 48.85 -22.32 -8.89
CA ALA A 227 50.04 -22.04 -9.66
C ALA A 227 49.85 -20.72 -10.38
N ILE A 228 50.19 -19.62 -9.69
CA ILE A 228 50.89 -18.43 -10.20
C ILE A 228 50.95 -17.44 -9.03
N SER A 229 52.16 -17.23 -8.53
CA SER A 229 52.53 -16.15 -7.61
C SER A 229 52.89 -14.90 -8.42
N PHE A 230 52.35 -13.74 -8.02
CA PHE A 230 53.00 -12.45 -8.19
C PHE A 230 53.15 -11.81 -6.80
#